data_AF-A0A6P7LV47-F1
#
_entry.id   AF-A0A6P7LV47-F1
#
_cell.length_a   1.000
_cell.length_b   1.000
_cell.length_c   1.000
_cell.angle_alpha   90.00
_cell.angle_beta   90.00
_cell.angle_gamma   90.00
#
_symmetry.space_group_name_H-M   'P 1'
#
loop_
_entity.id
_entity.type
_entity.pdbx_description
1 polymer ?
#
loop_
_entity_poly.entity_id
_entity_poly.type
_entity_poly.pdbx_seq_one_letter_code
_entity_poly.pdbx_strand_id
1 'polypeptide(L)'
;MASAAGILSAEPDFNSRRVTRTFVFRSRSRHRFRIPGWKKEGGMNSTPPGLRLLRPPTVIGQFHTLFFGSVRMFFLGVLGFAVYGNEALHFSCDPDRRELNLYCYNQFRPITPQVFWALQLVTVLVPGAVFHLYAACKNIDQEEILERPLYTVFYIISVLLRIILEVIAFWLQSHLFGFQVHPLFMCEASALEKTFNVTKCMVPEHFEKTIFLSAMYTFTVITILLCIAEIFEILCRRLGYLNNQ
;
A
#
# COMPACT_ATOMS: atom_id res chain seq x y z
N MET A 1 -52.11 -52.96 10.86
CA MET A 1 -52.58 -52.25 9.65
C MET A 1 -52.03 -52.98 8.46
N ALA A 2 -52.91 -53.32 7.53
CA ALA A 2 -52.78 -54.38 6.53
C ALA A 2 -52.05 -53.98 5.24
N SER A 3 -51.81 -55.03 4.44
CA SER A 3 -51.58 -55.12 2.99
C SER A 3 -50.14 -54.99 2.47
N ALA A 4 -49.48 -56.07 1.99
CA ALA A 4 -49.77 -56.99 0.85
C ALA A 4 -49.10 -56.47 -0.44
N ALA A 5 -48.50 -57.23 -1.36
CA ALA A 5 -48.17 -58.64 -1.59
C ALA A 5 -47.01 -58.61 -2.64
N GLY A 6 -46.01 -59.51 -2.64
CA GLY A 6 -46.04 -60.85 -3.26
C GLY A 6 -45.73 -60.77 -4.78
N ILE A 7 -45.06 -61.69 -5.48
CA ILE A 7 -44.86 -63.14 -5.30
C ILE A 7 -43.77 -63.62 -6.31
N LEU A 8 -43.08 -64.73 -5.96
CA LEU A 8 -42.72 -65.91 -6.80
C LEU A 8 -41.24 -66.20 -7.15
N SER A 9 -40.69 -67.09 -6.31
CA SER A 9 -40.14 -68.43 -6.62
C SER A 9 -38.81 -68.66 -7.36
N ALA A 10 -38.04 -69.55 -6.71
CA ALA A 10 -37.47 -70.81 -7.23
C ALA A 10 -35.94 -70.93 -7.17
N GLU A 11 -35.49 -71.66 -6.13
CA GLU A 11 -34.23 -72.42 -5.98
C GLU A 11 -34.09 -73.57 -7.02
N PRO A 12 -32.98 -74.35 -7.14
CA PRO A 12 -31.71 -74.39 -6.36
C PRO A 12 -30.40 -74.57 -7.18
N ASP A 13 -29.27 -74.44 -6.47
CA ASP A 13 -27.98 -75.18 -6.53
C ASP A 13 -27.32 -75.57 -7.88
N PHE A 14 -26.12 -75.02 -8.16
CA PHE A 14 -24.96 -75.83 -8.55
C PHE A 14 -23.63 -75.09 -8.34
N ASN A 15 -22.94 -75.52 -7.29
CA ASN A 15 -21.50 -75.74 -7.19
C ASN A 15 -20.60 -75.49 -8.44
N SER A 16 -19.46 -74.87 -8.19
CA SER A 16 -18.17 -75.08 -8.88
C SER A 16 -17.94 -74.47 -10.28
N ARG A 17 -17.55 -73.19 -10.31
CA ARG A 17 -16.21 -72.72 -10.76
C ARG A 17 -16.17 -71.19 -10.94
N ARG A 18 -15.07 -70.57 -10.45
CA ARG A 18 -14.62 -69.17 -10.56
C ARG A 18 -15.33 -68.16 -9.62
N VAL A 19 -14.69 -67.38 -8.74
CA VAL A 19 -13.30 -67.18 -8.30
C VAL A 19 -13.40 -66.53 -6.91
N THR A 20 -12.98 -67.24 -5.85
CA THR A 20 -12.55 -66.58 -4.61
C THR A 20 -11.11 -66.98 -4.37
N ARG A 21 -10.21 -66.35 -5.14
CA ARG A 21 -8.77 -66.43 -4.93
C ARG A 21 -8.39 -65.47 -3.81
N THR A 22 -8.31 -65.97 -2.58
CA THR A 22 -7.28 -65.44 -1.67
C THR A 22 -5.94 -65.85 -2.23
N PHE A 23 -5.13 -64.88 -2.65
CA PHE A 23 -3.66 -64.80 -2.48
C PHE A 23 -3.13 -63.61 -3.29
N VAL A 24 -2.71 -62.58 -2.54
CA VAL A 24 -1.53 -61.71 -2.71
C VAL A 24 -1.24 -61.08 -4.10
N PHE A 25 -0.79 -59.82 -4.05
CA PHE A 25 -0.30 -58.95 -5.12
C PHE A 25 -1.38 -58.22 -5.92
N ARG A 26 -1.34 -56.88 -5.89
CA ARG A 26 -0.51 -56.11 -6.84
C ARG A 26 -0.71 -54.61 -6.65
N SER A 27 0.34 -53.95 -6.17
CA SER A 27 0.51 -52.50 -6.24
C SER A 27 0.29 -51.99 -7.67
N ARG A 28 -0.64 -51.04 -7.88
CA ARG A 28 -0.52 -49.97 -8.89
C ARG A 28 -1.61 -48.90 -8.80
N SER A 29 -1.24 -47.70 -8.35
CA SER A 29 -1.72 -46.36 -8.79
C SER A 29 -1.31 -45.34 -7.71
N ARG A 30 -0.06 -44.87 -7.64
CA ARG A 30 0.66 -43.96 -8.55
C ARG A 30 -0.11 -42.66 -8.87
N HIS A 31 -0.38 -41.84 -7.86
CA HIS A 31 -0.22 -40.39 -8.00
C HIS A 31 0.98 -39.95 -7.15
N ARG A 32 2.15 -40.15 -7.76
CA ARG A 32 3.42 -39.63 -7.26
C ARG A 32 3.38 -38.12 -7.48
N PHE A 33 3.35 -37.38 -6.39
CA PHE A 33 3.59 -35.94 -6.33
C PHE A 33 4.87 -35.66 -7.13
N ARG A 34 4.72 -35.10 -8.33
CA ARG A 34 5.84 -34.76 -9.21
C ARG A 34 6.31 -33.37 -8.80
N ILE A 35 7.27 -33.32 -7.88
CA ILE A 35 8.14 -32.16 -7.71
C ILE A 35 8.90 -31.99 -9.04
N PRO A 36 8.87 -30.81 -9.68
CA PRO A 36 9.69 -30.58 -10.86
C PRO A 36 11.17 -30.54 -10.46
N GLY A 37 11.93 -31.51 -10.96
CA GLY A 37 13.34 -31.39 -11.36
C GLY A 37 14.32 -30.67 -10.43
N TRP A 38 14.76 -31.33 -9.36
CA TRP A 38 16.12 -31.12 -8.85
C TRP A 38 17.06 -32.10 -9.55
N LYS A 39 17.66 -31.65 -10.66
CA LYS A 39 18.76 -32.36 -11.33
C LYS A 39 20.00 -32.17 -10.46
N LYS A 40 20.46 -33.24 -9.80
CA LYS A 40 21.79 -33.28 -9.17
C LYS A 40 22.83 -33.51 -10.26
N GLU A 41 23.56 -32.47 -10.63
CA GLU A 41 24.87 -32.61 -11.27
C GLU A 41 25.94 -32.45 -10.18
N GLY A 42 26.75 -33.49 -9.99
CA GLY A 42 27.98 -33.43 -9.22
C GLY A 42 29.17 -33.25 -10.16
N GLY A 43 30.18 -32.48 -9.73
CA GLY A 43 31.54 -32.52 -10.27
C GLY A 43 32.16 -31.18 -10.65
N MET A 44 32.95 -30.64 -9.72
CA MET A 44 34.21 -29.86 -9.85
C MET A 44 34.44 -28.88 -11.03
N ASN A 45 34.98 -27.71 -10.65
CA ASN A 45 35.78 -26.75 -11.44
C ASN A 45 35.04 -25.70 -12.29
N SER A 46 34.71 -24.58 -11.67
CA SER A 46 35.33 -23.26 -11.96
C SER A 46 34.58 -22.18 -11.18
N THR A 47 35.28 -21.51 -10.27
CA THR A 47 34.80 -20.32 -9.59
C THR A 47 34.90 -19.15 -10.58
N PRO A 48 33.80 -18.51 -11.04
CA PRO A 48 33.93 -17.19 -11.64
C PRO A 48 34.16 -16.15 -10.53
N PRO A 49 35.17 -15.29 -10.64
CA PRO A 49 35.39 -14.22 -9.68
C PRO A 49 34.39 -13.10 -9.99
N GLY A 50 33.55 -12.72 -9.03
CA GLY A 50 32.94 -11.39 -9.04
C GLY A 50 31.46 -11.26 -8.72
N LEU A 51 30.67 -12.32 -8.54
CA LEU A 51 29.26 -12.14 -8.19
C LEU A 51 29.08 -12.04 -6.66
N ARG A 52 29.41 -10.86 -6.11
CA ARG A 52 29.03 -10.52 -4.74
C ARG A 52 27.51 -10.66 -4.62
N LEU A 53 27.09 -11.62 -3.81
CA LEU A 53 25.90 -11.57 -2.96
C LEU A 53 24.68 -10.96 -3.65
N LEU A 54 24.02 -11.76 -4.50
CA LEU A 54 22.69 -11.45 -5.02
C LEU A 54 21.75 -11.34 -3.82
N ARG A 55 21.64 -10.14 -3.23
CA ARG A 55 20.57 -9.84 -2.31
C ARG A 55 19.26 -10.08 -3.05
N PRO A 56 18.30 -10.81 -2.45
CA PRO A 56 16.99 -10.98 -3.04
C PRO A 56 16.47 -9.61 -3.51
N PRO A 57 15.84 -9.54 -4.69
CA PRO A 57 15.29 -8.29 -5.17
C PRO A 57 14.34 -7.74 -4.09
N THR A 58 14.23 -6.42 -4.00
CA THR A 58 13.17 -5.68 -3.29
C THR A 58 13.10 -5.70 -1.76
N VAL A 59 13.87 -6.51 -1.02
CA VAL A 59 13.77 -6.52 0.47
C VAL A 59 14.06 -5.14 1.10
N ILE A 60 15.00 -4.37 0.54
CA ILE A 60 15.37 -3.06 1.10
C ILE A 60 14.28 -2.01 0.85
N GLY A 61 13.71 -1.96 -0.36
CA GLY A 61 12.71 -0.96 -0.76
C GLY A 61 11.33 -1.23 -0.15
N GLN A 62 10.96 -2.52 -0.07
CA GLN A 62 9.69 -2.93 0.52
C GLN A 62 9.70 -2.69 2.04
N PHE A 63 10.81 -2.97 2.73
CA PHE A 63 10.94 -2.70 4.16
C PHE A 63 10.90 -1.21 4.47
N HIS A 64 11.64 -0.38 3.73
CA HIS A 64 11.64 1.07 3.94
C HIS A 64 10.26 1.68 3.69
N THR A 65 9.58 1.30 2.61
CA THR A 65 8.23 1.81 2.31
C THR A 65 7.24 1.46 3.42
N LEU A 66 7.29 0.23 3.94
CA LEU A 66 6.43 -0.21 5.05
C LEU A 66 6.74 0.54 6.36
N PHE A 67 8.02 0.73 6.68
CA PHE A 67 8.45 1.44 7.88
C PHE A 67 7.99 2.91 7.85
N PHE A 68 8.33 3.66 6.80
CA PHE A 68 7.93 5.06 6.67
C PHE A 68 6.42 5.23 6.51
N GLY A 69 5.73 4.29 5.86
CA GLY A 69 4.27 4.25 5.78
C GLY A 69 3.61 4.05 7.15
N SER A 70 4.17 3.16 7.99
CA SER A 70 3.67 2.92 9.35
C SER A 70 3.85 4.15 10.25
N VAL A 71 5.02 4.78 10.21
CA VAL A 71 5.27 6.04 10.94
C VAL A 71 4.29 7.11 10.50
N ARG A 72 4.05 7.25 9.19
CA ARG A 72 3.06 8.20 8.65
C ARG A 72 1.64 7.93 9.17
N MET A 73 1.22 6.67 9.25
CA MET A 73 -0.07 6.30 9.83
C MET A 73 -0.17 6.64 11.31
N PHE A 74 0.91 6.43 12.08
CA PHE A 74 0.96 6.82 13.49
C PHE A 74 0.80 8.34 13.66
N PHE A 75 1.55 9.12 12.88
CA PHE A 75 1.46 10.58 12.91
C PHE A 75 0.05 11.06 12.53
N LEU A 76 -0.56 10.50 11.49
CA LEU A 76 -1.92 10.91 11.07
C LEU A 76 -3.01 10.48 12.05
N GLY A 77 -2.91 9.28 12.61
CA GLY A 77 -3.90 8.73 13.51
C GLY A 77 -3.83 9.37 14.90
N VAL A 78 -2.70 9.21 15.59
CA VAL A 78 -2.57 9.59 17.00
C VAL A 78 -2.34 11.09 17.14
N LEU A 79 -1.25 11.58 16.55
CA LEU A 79 -0.82 12.96 16.70
C LEU A 79 -1.70 13.92 15.91
N GLY A 80 -2.14 13.51 14.71
CA GLY A 80 -3.05 14.26 13.88
C GLY A 80 -4.34 14.56 14.61
N PHE A 81 -4.99 13.53 15.19
CA PHE A 81 -6.21 13.70 15.98
C PHE A 81 -6.01 14.60 17.20
N ALA A 82 -4.89 14.45 17.92
CA ALA A 82 -4.59 15.31 19.07
C ALA A 82 -4.45 16.79 18.69
N VAL A 83 -3.77 17.10 17.58
CA VAL A 83 -3.44 18.49 17.18
C VAL A 83 -4.58 19.19 16.44
N TYR A 84 -5.32 18.48 15.59
CA TYR A 84 -6.33 19.08 14.71
C TYR A 84 -7.77 18.65 15.03
N GLY A 85 -8.00 17.69 15.93
CA GLY A 85 -9.35 17.15 16.20
C GLY A 85 -10.35 18.17 16.77
N ASN A 86 -9.85 19.14 17.57
CA ASN A 86 -10.69 20.13 18.25
C ASN A 86 -10.45 21.57 17.77
N GLU A 87 -9.72 21.76 16.66
CA GLU A 87 -9.25 23.08 16.26
C GLU A 87 -10.39 24.08 15.98
N ALA A 88 -11.52 23.60 15.44
CA ALA A 88 -12.67 24.43 15.11
C ALA A 88 -13.40 24.97 16.36
N LEU A 89 -13.31 24.27 17.48
CA LEU A 89 -13.94 24.69 18.75
C LEU A 89 -13.17 25.84 19.41
N HIS A 90 -11.84 25.83 19.29
CA HIS A 90 -10.95 26.80 19.92
C HIS A 90 -10.64 28.02 19.02
N PHE A 91 -11.23 28.08 17.82
CA PHE A 91 -11.09 29.21 16.93
C PHE A 91 -12.06 30.33 17.33
N SER A 92 -11.52 31.52 17.64
CA SER A 92 -12.31 32.67 18.09
C SER A 92 -11.93 33.94 17.33
N CYS A 93 -12.94 34.68 16.89
CA CYS A 93 -12.84 35.97 16.22
C CYS A 93 -13.49 37.07 17.08
N ASP A 94 -13.10 38.32 16.88
CA ASP A 94 -13.76 39.48 17.50
C ASP A 94 -14.73 40.15 16.50
N PRO A 95 -16.04 40.30 16.80
CA PRO A 95 -16.75 39.86 18.02
C PRO A 95 -17.00 38.34 18.06
N ASP A 96 -16.93 37.74 19.26
CA ASP A 96 -17.03 36.29 19.44
C ASP A 96 -18.47 35.78 19.23
N ARG A 97 -18.77 35.40 18.00
CA ARG A 97 -20.04 34.81 17.58
C ARG A 97 -19.80 33.48 16.89
N ARG A 98 -20.57 32.45 17.26
CA ARG A 98 -20.40 31.09 16.68
C ARG A 98 -20.53 31.07 15.15
N GLU A 99 -21.49 31.79 14.58
CA GLU A 99 -21.72 31.79 13.14
C GLU A 99 -20.56 32.44 12.37
N LEU A 100 -19.99 33.52 12.93
CA LEU A 100 -18.83 34.20 12.37
C LEU A 100 -17.57 33.33 12.47
N ASN A 101 -17.32 32.74 13.64
CA ASN A 101 -16.16 31.87 13.85
C ASN A 101 -16.18 30.67 12.89
N LEU A 102 -17.35 30.05 12.69
CA LEU A 102 -17.50 28.92 11.77
C LEU A 102 -17.31 29.35 10.30
N TYR A 103 -17.86 30.50 9.91
CA TYR A 103 -17.68 31.04 8.56
C TYR A 103 -16.20 31.34 8.26
N CYS A 104 -15.54 32.09 9.14
CA CYS A 104 -14.14 32.45 9.00
C CYS A 104 -13.20 31.25 9.09
N TYR A 105 -13.53 30.26 9.92
CA TYR A 105 -12.78 29.01 10.00
C TYR A 105 -12.85 28.23 8.67
N ASN A 106 -14.03 28.10 8.07
CA ASN A 106 -14.21 27.44 6.78
C ASN A 106 -13.44 28.15 5.65
N GLN A 107 -13.30 29.48 5.72
CA GLN A 107 -12.49 30.25 4.78
C GLN A 107 -10.98 30.08 5.03
N PHE A 108 -10.56 30.00 6.30
CA PHE A 108 -9.16 29.79 6.69
C PHE A 108 -8.65 28.38 6.32
N ARG A 109 -9.49 27.36 6.50
CA ARG A 109 -9.16 25.94 6.27
C ARG A 109 -10.34 25.21 5.61
N PRO A 110 -10.54 25.37 4.29
CA PRO A 110 -11.57 24.64 3.57
C PRO A 110 -11.31 23.12 3.56
N ILE A 111 -10.05 22.71 3.65
CA ILE A 111 -9.62 21.31 3.82
C ILE A 111 -8.68 21.26 5.02
N THR A 112 -8.94 20.36 5.97
CA THR A 112 -8.04 20.18 7.12
C THR A 112 -6.78 19.40 6.71
N PRO A 113 -5.62 19.68 7.32
CA PRO A 113 -4.38 18.96 7.02
C PRO A 113 -4.51 17.44 7.18
N GLN A 114 -5.26 16.97 8.19
CA GLN A 114 -5.54 15.55 8.43
C GLN A 114 -6.17 14.88 7.21
N VAL A 115 -7.23 15.48 6.66
CA VAL A 115 -7.95 14.94 5.50
C VAL A 115 -7.06 14.95 4.27
N PHE A 116 -6.32 16.04 4.05
CA PHE A 116 -5.37 16.14 2.96
C PHE A 116 -4.34 14.99 2.98
N TRP A 117 -3.70 14.75 4.13
CA TRP A 117 -2.69 13.71 4.23
C TRP A 117 -3.27 12.29 4.18
N ALA A 118 -4.51 12.08 4.63
CA ALA A 118 -5.22 10.82 4.46
C ALA A 118 -5.48 10.53 2.98
N LEU A 119 -5.97 11.52 2.22
CA LEU A 119 -6.17 11.41 0.78
C LEU A 119 -4.84 11.15 0.06
N GLN A 120 -3.79 11.91 0.40
CA GLN A 120 -2.45 11.69 -0.15
C GLN A 120 -1.97 10.26 0.10
N LEU A 121 -2.12 9.73 1.31
CA LEU A 121 -1.70 8.37 1.62
C LEU A 121 -2.45 7.34 0.78
N VAL A 122 -3.77 7.44 0.69
CA VAL A 122 -4.59 6.52 -0.11
C VAL A 122 -4.16 6.57 -1.58
N THR A 123 -4.05 7.77 -2.15
CA THR A 123 -3.67 7.96 -3.56
C THR A 123 -2.26 7.43 -3.86
N VAL A 124 -1.30 7.58 -2.95
CA VAL A 124 0.08 7.08 -3.12
C VAL A 124 0.18 5.56 -2.94
N LEU A 125 -0.68 4.95 -2.13
CA LEU A 125 -0.70 3.49 -1.94
C LEU A 125 -1.31 2.75 -3.12
N VAL A 126 -2.28 3.35 -3.83
CA VAL A 126 -3.03 2.69 -4.91
C VAL A 126 -2.14 2.10 -6.02
N PRO A 127 -1.20 2.82 -6.65
CA PRO A 127 -0.42 2.25 -7.77
C PRO A 127 0.45 1.06 -7.33
N GLY A 128 1.05 1.15 -6.14
CA GLY A 128 1.87 0.07 -5.58
C GLY A 128 1.03 -1.14 -5.18
N ALA A 129 -0.10 -0.91 -4.49
CA ALA A 129 -1.01 -1.96 -4.08
C ALA A 129 -1.59 -2.71 -5.30
N VAL A 130 -1.98 -2.00 -6.35
CA VAL A 130 -2.50 -2.60 -7.60
C VAL A 130 -1.44 -3.50 -8.25
N PHE A 131 -0.19 -3.05 -8.34
CA PHE A 131 0.90 -3.86 -8.92
C PHE A 131 1.17 -5.13 -8.09
N HIS A 132 1.31 -4.99 -6.77
CA HIS A 132 1.57 -6.13 -5.89
C HIS A 132 0.40 -7.11 -5.83
N LEU A 133 -0.84 -6.61 -5.81
CA LEU A 133 -2.04 -7.44 -5.87
C LEU A 133 -2.13 -8.18 -7.21
N TYR A 134 -1.85 -7.51 -8.32
CA TYR A 134 -1.79 -8.15 -9.63
C TYR A 134 -0.76 -9.27 -9.66
N ALA A 135 0.45 -9.02 -9.15
CA ALA A 135 1.50 -10.03 -9.05
C ALA A 135 1.10 -11.22 -8.16
N ALA A 136 0.44 -10.94 -7.03
CA ALA A 136 -0.07 -11.98 -6.13
C ALA A 136 -1.20 -12.82 -6.76
N CYS A 137 -2.17 -12.19 -7.43
CA CYS A 137 -3.26 -12.89 -8.12
C CYS A 137 -2.75 -13.75 -9.29
N LYS A 138 -1.64 -13.36 -9.92
CA LYS A 138 -1.01 -14.13 -10.99
C LYS A 138 0.07 -15.10 -10.47
N ASN A 139 0.33 -15.12 -9.17
CA ASN A 139 1.37 -15.91 -8.51
C ASN A 139 2.73 -15.78 -9.23
N ILE A 140 3.10 -14.56 -9.59
CA ILE A 140 4.34 -14.26 -10.32
C ILE A 140 5.49 -14.20 -9.30
N ASP A 141 6.46 -15.10 -9.45
CA ASP A 141 7.70 -15.07 -8.68
C ASP A 141 8.55 -13.85 -9.06
N GLN A 142 9.26 -13.25 -8.10
CA GLN A 142 10.07 -12.03 -8.31
C GLN A 142 11.12 -12.18 -9.42
N GLU A 143 11.56 -13.41 -9.71
CA GLU A 143 12.53 -13.73 -10.76
C GLU A 143 11.91 -13.54 -12.16
N GLU A 144 10.64 -13.92 -12.35
CA GLU A 144 9.92 -13.81 -13.64
C GLU A 144 9.61 -12.34 -14.01
N ILE A 145 9.50 -11.45 -13.01
CA ILE A 145 9.29 -10.01 -13.22
C ILE A 145 10.49 -9.37 -13.94
N LEU A 146 11.71 -9.83 -13.62
CA LEU A 146 12.95 -9.29 -14.18
C LEU A 146 13.26 -9.90 -15.56
N GLU A 147 12.82 -11.13 -15.84
CA GLU A 147 13.00 -11.80 -17.13
C GLU A 147 12.15 -11.19 -18.26
N ARG A 148 10.98 -10.63 -17.94
CA ARG A 148 10.07 -10.06 -18.94
C ARG A 148 10.11 -8.53 -18.94
N PRO A 149 10.50 -7.88 -20.05
CA PRO A 149 10.63 -6.42 -20.11
C PRO A 149 9.30 -5.69 -19.90
N LEU A 150 8.17 -6.32 -20.26
CA LEU A 150 6.84 -5.72 -20.07
C LEU A 150 6.48 -5.54 -18.59
N TYR A 151 6.68 -6.57 -17.74
CA TYR A 151 6.35 -6.49 -16.31
C TYR A 151 7.25 -5.49 -15.57
N THR A 152 8.55 -5.49 -15.88
CA THR A 152 9.49 -4.49 -15.36
C THR A 152 9.07 -3.06 -15.76
N VAL A 153 8.61 -2.83 -17.00
CA VAL A 153 8.12 -1.51 -17.44
C VAL A 153 6.87 -1.10 -16.68
N PHE A 154 5.88 -1.99 -16.50
CA PHE A 154 4.69 -1.69 -15.70
C PHE A 154 5.02 -1.33 -14.24
N TYR A 155 5.99 -2.04 -13.64
CA TYR A 155 6.47 -1.72 -12.29
C TYR A 155 7.16 -0.34 -12.25
N ILE A 156 8.04 -0.04 -13.21
CA ILE A 156 8.67 1.29 -13.29
C ILE A 156 7.61 2.39 -13.44
N ILE A 157 6.59 2.17 -14.29
CA ILE A 157 5.48 3.11 -14.45
C ILE A 157 4.70 3.30 -13.14
N SER A 158 4.42 2.22 -12.40
CA SER A 158 3.69 2.34 -11.13
C SER A 158 4.48 3.12 -10.07
N VAL A 159 5.80 2.94 -10.01
CA VAL A 159 6.69 3.71 -9.12
C VAL A 159 6.80 5.17 -9.58
N LEU A 160 6.92 5.44 -10.88
CA LEU A 160 6.93 6.80 -11.43
C LEU A 160 5.62 7.54 -11.13
N LEU A 161 4.47 6.88 -11.28
CA LEU A 161 3.17 7.44 -10.90
C LEU A 161 3.14 7.81 -9.41
N ARG A 162 3.69 6.97 -8.52
CA ARG A 162 3.80 7.29 -7.09
C ARG A 162 4.65 8.55 -6.84
N ILE A 163 5.79 8.69 -7.51
CA ILE A 163 6.65 9.88 -7.38
C ILE A 163 5.91 11.13 -7.85
N ILE A 164 5.25 11.08 -9.00
CA ILE A 164 4.48 12.20 -9.54
C ILE A 164 3.39 12.62 -8.55
N LEU A 165 2.64 11.66 -7.99
CA LEU A 165 1.59 11.91 -7.01
C LEU A 165 2.14 12.52 -5.70
N GLU A 166 3.27 12.01 -5.19
CA GLU A 166 3.93 12.58 -4.01
C GLU A 166 4.43 14.00 -4.25
N VAL A 167 5.02 14.29 -5.42
CA VAL A 167 5.49 15.64 -5.78
C VAL A 167 4.33 16.63 -5.93
N ILE A 168 3.24 16.21 -6.58
CA ILE A 168 2.03 17.04 -6.70
C ILE A 168 1.44 17.30 -5.31
N ALA A 169 1.33 16.28 -4.46
CA ALA A 169 0.83 16.44 -3.10
C ALA A 169 1.74 17.34 -2.27
N PHE A 170 3.05 17.21 -2.38
CA PHE A 170 4.01 18.08 -1.71
C PHE A 170 3.88 19.55 -2.12
N TRP A 171 3.72 19.80 -3.42
CA TRP A 171 3.47 21.13 -3.95
C TRP A 171 2.15 21.70 -3.43
N LEU A 172 1.08 20.89 -3.49
CA LEU A 172 -0.26 21.27 -3.04
C LEU A 172 -0.27 21.53 -1.52
N GLN A 173 0.42 20.73 -0.72
CA GLN A 173 0.60 20.92 0.72
C GLN A 173 1.27 22.27 1.01
N SER A 174 2.36 22.56 0.30
CA SER A 174 3.12 23.81 0.45
C SER A 174 2.25 25.03 0.12
N HIS A 175 1.40 24.90 -0.91
CA HIS A 175 0.54 25.98 -1.35
C HIS A 175 -0.67 26.20 -0.43
N LEU A 176 -1.34 25.14 0.05
CA LEU A 176 -2.53 25.28 0.90
C LEU A 176 -2.20 25.69 2.33
N PHE A 177 -1.16 25.10 2.93
CA PHE A 177 -0.93 25.24 4.37
C PHE A 177 0.21 26.20 4.71
N GLY A 178 1.07 26.51 3.74
CA GLY A 178 2.30 27.25 3.96
C GLY A 178 3.31 26.47 4.82
N PHE A 179 4.47 27.07 5.07
CA PHE A 179 5.50 26.46 5.93
C PHE A 179 5.30 26.72 7.41
N GLN A 180 4.58 27.80 7.75
CA GLN A 180 4.36 28.25 9.11
C GLN A 180 2.92 28.71 9.30
N VAL A 181 2.29 28.28 10.39
CA VAL A 181 0.94 28.71 10.74
C VAL A 181 1.04 30.01 11.55
N HIS A 182 0.56 31.11 10.98
CA HIS A 182 0.50 32.39 11.70
C HIS A 182 -0.58 32.36 12.80
N PRO A 183 -0.34 33.01 13.95
CA PRO A 183 -1.27 33.03 15.08
C PRO A 183 -2.53 33.88 14.84
N LEU A 184 -2.49 34.80 13.88
CA LEU A 184 -3.62 35.65 13.50
C LEU A 184 -4.05 35.38 12.05
N PHE A 185 -5.36 35.28 11.84
CA PHE A 185 -5.99 35.23 10.53
C PHE A 185 -6.92 36.43 10.37
N MET A 186 -6.86 37.10 9.21
CA MET A 186 -7.76 38.22 8.87
C MET A 186 -8.87 37.67 7.99
N CYS A 187 -10.12 37.77 8.46
CA CYS A 187 -11.29 37.27 7.76
C CYS A 187 -12.12 38.44 7.19
N GLU A 188 -12.53 38.33 5.93
CA GLU A 188 -13.45 39.28 5.31
C GLU A 188 -14.87 38.67 5.34
N ALA A 189 -15.66 39.09 6.33
CA ALA A 189 -16.99 38.54 6.58
C ALA A 189 -18.14 39.42 6.02
N SER A 190 -17.88 40.11 4.91
CA SER A 190 -18.81 41.08 4.30
C SER A 190 -20.18 40.50 3.92
N ALA A 191 -20.26 39.19 3.66
CA ALA A 191 -21.51 38.49 3.38
C ALA A 191 -22.38 38.22 4.62
N LEU A 192 -21.77 38.16 5.82
CA LEU A 192 -22.45 37.80 7.06
C LEU A 192 -22.79 39.03 7.92
N GLU A 193 -21.93 40.04 7.93
CA GLU A 193 -22.09 41.22 8.79
C GLU A 193 -22.01 42.50 7.94
N LYS A 194 -23.14 43.20 7.75
CA LYS A 194 -23.24 44.42 6.91
C LYS A 194 -22.38 45.61 7.39
N THR A 195 -21.72 45.50 8.54
CA THR A 195 -20.98 46.59 9.22
C THR A 195 -19.49 46.30 9.42
N PHE A 196 -18.99 45.08 9.22
CA PHE A 196 -17.60 44.70 9.46
C PHE A 196 -16.95 44.14 8.20
N ASN A 197 -16.01 44.89 7.63
CA ASN A 197 -15.32 44.48 6.40
C ASN A 197 -14.15 43.52 6.68
N VAL A 198 -13.48 43.60 7.84
CA VAL A 198 -12.35 42.73 8.19
C VAL A 198 -12.33 42.48 9.70
N THR A 199 -12.34 41.22 10.12
CA THR A 199 -12.25 40.79 11.54
C THR A 199 -10.96 40.00 11.80
N LYS A 200 -10.45 40.10 13.03
CA LYS A 200 -9.26 39.39 13.48
C LYS A 200 -9.66 38.11 14.18
N CYS A 201 -9.11 36.99 13.74
CA CYS A 201 -9.33 35.68 14.33
C CYS A 201 -8.03 35.11 14.87
N MET A 202 -8.09 34.51 16.06
CA MET A 202 -6.96 33.87 16.71
C MET A 202 -6.93 32.38 16.37
N VAL A 203 -5.76 31.90 15.94
CA VAL A 203 -5.54 30.48 15.62
C VAL A 203 -4.93 29.77 16.84
N PRO A 204 -5.62 28.76 17.42
CA PRO A 204 -5.13 28.05 18.59
C PRO A 204 -3.89 27.22 18.28
N GLU A 205 -2.98 27.09 19.24
CA GLU A 205 -1.85 26.14 19.24
C GLU A 205 -0.99 26.19 17.96
N HIS A 206 -0.78 27.41 17.44
CA HIS A 206 -0.05 27.65 16.18
C HIS A 206 1.36 27.04 16.13
N PHE A 207 2.08 26.98 17.26
CA PHE A 207 3.40 26.34 17.33
C PHE A 207 3.33 24.81 17.18
N GLU A 208 2.40 24.14 17.87
CA GLU A 208 2.24 22.68 17.78
C GLU A 208 1.86 22.27 16.36
N LYS A 209 0.94 23.02 15.74
CA LYS A 209 0.52 22.82 14.34
C LYS A 209 1.66 23.01 13.37
N THR A 210 2.51 24.01 13.58
CA THR A 210 3.69 24.26 12.74
C THR A 210 4.72 23.13 12.86
N ILE A 211 5.00 22.65 14.07
CA ILE A 211 5.92 21.52 14.30
C ILE A 211 5.38 20.25 13.62
N PHE A 212 4.10 19.96 13.81
CA PHE A 212 3.46 18.81 13.19
C PHE A 212 3.52 18.88 11.65
N LEU A 213 3.23 20.05 11.08
CA LEU A 213 3.24 20.27 9.65
C LEU A 213 4.66 20.15 9.05
N SER A 214 5.67 20.69 9.73
CA SER A 214 7.08 20.54 9.36
C SER A 214 7.56 19.09 9.40
N ALA A 215 7.14 18.32 10.42
CA ALA A 215 7.45 16.90 10.51
C ALA A 215 6.85 16.12 9.30
N MET A 216 5.59 16.37 8.98
CA MET A 216 4.92 15.75 7.83
C MET A 216 5.60 16.11 6.49
N TYR A 217 6.02 17.37 6.32
CA TYR A 217 6.78 17.80 5.15
C TYR A 217 8.11 17.04 5.01
N THR A 218 8.85 16.92 6.11
CA THR A 218 10.12 16.16 6.17
C THR A 218 9.90 14.69 5.79
N PHE A 219 8.83 14.06 6.30
CA PHE A 219 8.48 12.69 5.92
C PHE A 219 8.18 12.56 4.42
N THR A 220 7.44 13.49 3.82
CA THR A 220 7.16 13.47 2.37
C THR A 220 8.43 13.64 1.53
N VAL A 221 9.37 14.51 1.94
CA VAL A 221 10.67 14.61 1.25
C VAL A 221 11.45 13.29 1.34
N ILE A 222 11.48 12.67 2.53
CA ILE A 222 12.16 11.39 2.72
C ILE A 222 11.52 10.29 1.84
N THR A 223 10.18 10.21 1.77
CA THR A 223 9.52 9.20 0.93
C THR A 223 9.81 9.42 -0.56
N ILE A 224 9.83 10.67 -1.04
CA ILE A 224 10.23 11.00 -2.42
C ILE A 224 11.67 10.52 -2.70
N LEU A 225 12.61 10.83 -1.81
CA LEU A 225 14.02 10.41 -1.97
C LEU A 225 14.16 8.89 -1.97
N LEU A 226 13.41 8.18 -1.13
CA LEU A 226 13.39 6.72 -1.09
C LEU A 226 12.81 6.12 -2.38
N CYS A 227 11.76 6.71 -2.94
CA CYS A 227 11.22 6.27 -4.23
C CYS A 227 12.22 6.50 -5.38
N ILE A 228 12.98 7.59 -5.36
CA ILE A 228 14.05 7.84 -6.33
C ILE A 228 15.18 6.80 -6.17
N ALA A 229 15.58 6.50 -4.94
CA ALA A 229 16.59 5.48 -4.65
C ALA A 229 16.14 4.08 -5.12
N GLU A 230 14.86 3.73 -4.94
CA GLU A 230 14.27 2.50 -5.45
C GLU A 230 14.38 2.41 -6.97
N ILE A 231 13.98 3.46 -7.70
CA ILE A 231 14.14 3.52 -9.17
C ILE A 231 15.61 3.39 -9.58
N PHE A 232 16.51 4.09 -8.89
CA PHE A 232 17.94 4.04 -9.19
C PHE A 232 18.52 2.63 -9.01
N GLU A 233 18.16 1.94 -7.94
CA GLU A 233 18.57 0.55 -7.71
C GLU A 233 18.08 -0.37 -8.83
N ILE A 234 16.80 -0.26 -9.22
CA ILE A 234 16.20 -1.06 -10.29
C ILE A 234 16.90 -0.78 -11.62
N LEU A 235 17.12 0.49 -11.95
CA LEU A 235 17.77 0.89 -13.20
C LEU A 235 19.22 0.37 -13.26
N CYS A 236 19.98 0.49 -12.16
CA CYS A 236 21.34 -0.03 -12.08
C CYS A 236 21.40 -1.54 -12.29
N ARG A 237 20.50 -2.30 -11.65
CA ARG A 237 20.42 -3.76 -11.83
C ARG A 237 20.10 -4.12 -13.28
N ARG A 238 19.17 -3.40 -13.92
CA ARG A 238 18.78 -3.65 -15.32
C ARG A 238 19.90 -3.33 -16.31
N LEU A 239 20.62 -2.23 -16.11
CA LEU A 239 21.77 -1.86 -16.93
C LEU A 239 22.91 -2.89 -16.80
N GLY A 240 23.18 -3.38 -15.58
CA GLY A 240 24.17 -4.43 -15.36
C GLY A 240 23.85 -5.74 -16.08
N TYR A 241 22.56 -6.10 -16.18
CA TYR A 241 22.12 -7.26 -16.96
C TYR A 241 22.36 -7.07 -18.46
N LEU A 242 21.98 -5.91 -19.01
CA LEU A 242 22.16 -5.61 -20.45
C LEU A 242 23.65 -5.50 -20.86
N ASN A 243 24.53 -5.03 -19.97
CA ASN A 243 25.95 -4.90 -20.27
C ASN A 243 26.72 -6.24 -20.20
N ASN A 244 26.16 -7.24 -19.50
CA ASN A 244 26.74 -8.58 -19.39
C ASN A 244 26.21 -9.56 -20.45
N GLN A 245 25.29 -9.13 -21.33
CA GLN A 245 24.68 -9.92 -22.40
C GLN A 245 25.28 -9.53 -23.75
#